data_AF-A0A432SWY5-F1
#
_entry.id   AF-A0A432SWY5-F1
#
_cell.length_a   1.000
_cell.length_b   1.000
_cell.length_c   1.000
_cell.angle_alpha   90.00
_cell.angle_beta   90.00
_cell.angle_gamma   90.00
#
_symmetry.space_group_name_H-M   'P 1'
#
loop_
_entity.id
_entity.type
_entity.pdbx_description
1 polymer ?
#
loop_
_entity_poly.entity_id
_entity_poly.type
_entity_poly.pdbx_seq_one_letter_code
_entity_poly.pdbx_strand_id
1 'polypeptide(L)'
;MDTEFKTKIKLLVKSEKAMIDLEIRKKAKQTVWTALALIVLLIGLIALNFTLYFYLSQTFSQVASSAILTLINFINAGIFFWVASKQTTGSEAQTIEEIRDFAWKQVSSDVDEAKESVAEFKQKIVNIKSNIDSFRNDSFGFKNLVPIVTTLIDLNKKK
;
A
#
# COMPACT_ATOMS: atom_id res chain seq x y z
N MET A 1 -31.20 5.82 -7.34
CA MET A 1 -30.40 5.10 -6.32
C MET A 1 -28.97 5.63 -6.16
N ASP A 2 -28.46 6.46 -7.06
CA ASP A 2 -27.02 6.86 -7.08
C ASP A 2 -26.64 8.00 -6.09
N THR A 3 -27.57 8.91 -5.76
CA THR A 3 -27.28 10.12 -4.96
C THR A 3 -27.12 9.84 -3.45
N GLU A 4 -27.96 8.96 -2.89
CA GLU A 4 -27.85 8.57 -1.48
C GLU A 4 -26.56 7.78 -1.21
N PHE A 5 -26.19 6.87 -2.12
CA PHE A 5 -24.97 6.07 -2.00
C PHE A 5 -23.71 6.96 -2.02
N LYS A 6 -23.61 7.90 -2.97
CA LYS A 6 -22.52 8.90 -3.02
C LYS A 6 -22.43 9.74 -1.75
N THR A 7 -23.56 10.11 -1.17
CA THR A 7 -23.61 10.90 0.08
C THR A 7 -23.11 10.07 1.27
N LYS A 8 -23.51 8.80 1.38
CA LYS A 8 -23.04 7.88 2.43
C LYS A 8 -21.53 7.64 2.35
N ILE A 9 -20.98 7.39 1.16
CA ILE A 9 -19.54 7.22 0.93
C ILE A 9 -18.77 8.50 1.29
N LYS A 10 -19.26 9.67 0.85
CA LYS A 10 -18.62 10.95 1.16
C LYS A 10 -18.61 11.25 2.66
N LEU A 11 -19.67 10.85 3.38
CA LEU A 11 -19.74 10.97 4.84
C LEU A 11 -18.74 10.03 5.52
N LEU A 12 -18.65 8.77 5.09
CA LEU A 12 -17.69 7.79 5.62
C LEU A 12 -16.24 8.27 5.46
N VAL A 13 -15.85 8.67 4.24
CA VAL A 13 -14.50 9.18 3.96
C VAL A 13 -14.20 10.43 4.80
N LYS A 14 -15.18 11.31 4.98
CA LYS A 14 -15.02 12.52 5.81
C LYS A 14 -14.86 12.15 7.29
N SER A 15 -15.58 11.15 7.81
CA SER A 15 -15.43 10.67 9.19
C SER A 15 -14.10 9.97 9.43
N GLU A 16 -13.63 9.13 8.50
CA GLU A 16 -12.32 8.46 8.62
C GLU A 16 -11.19 9.48 8.58
N LYS A 17 -11.24 10.44 7.65
CA LYS A 17 -10.24 11.52 7.59
C LYS A 17 -10.21 12.35 8.87
N ALA A 18 -11.37 12.63 9.46
CA ALA A 18 -11.45 13.37 10.72
C ALA A 18 -10.87 12.56 11.90
N MET A 19 -11.12 11.26 11.93
CA MET A 19 -10.56 10.35 12.95
C MET A 19 -9.04 10.29 12.84
N ILE A 20 -8.50 10.13 11.64
CA ILE A 20 -7.05 10.11 11.37
C ILE A 20 -6.40 11.45 11.78
N ASP A 21 -7.01 12.60 11.44
CA ASP A 21 -6.45 13.90 11.82
C ASP A 21 -6.40 14.08 13.35
N LEU A 22 -7.40 13.59 14.07
CA LEU A 22 -7.42 13.62 15.53
C LEU A 22 -6.34 12.71 16.14
N GLU A 23 -6.17 11.49 15.61
CA GLU A 23 -5.13 10.57 16.06
C GLU A 23 -3.73 11.13 15.80
N ILE A 24 -3.49 11.69 14.61
CA ILE A 24 -2.21 12.34 14.27
C ILE A 24 -1.91 13.48 15.22
N ARG A 25 -2.88 14.37 15.50
CA ARG A 25 -2.67 15.49 16.43
C ARG A 25 -2.37 15.01 17.85
N LYS A 26 -3.07 13.97 18.31
CA LYS A 26 -2.83 13.37 19.64
C LYS A 26 -1.42 12.77 19.71
N LYS A 27 -1.05 11.97 18.72
CA LYS A 27 0.28 11.36 18.62
C LYS A 27 1.38 12.42 18.52
N ALA A 28 1.22 13.44 17.67
CA ALA A 28 2.19 14.52 17.52
C ALA A 28 2.46 15.26 18.84
N LYS A 29 1.41 15.61 19.59
CA LYS A 29 1.57 16.21 20.93
C LYS A 29 2.27 15.27 21.89
N GLN A 30 1.89 13.99 21.90
CA GLN A 30 2.51 12.98 22.74
C GLN A 30 3.99 12.80 22.39
N THR A 31 4.35 12.79 21.10
CA THR A 31 5.73 12.69 20.62
C THR A 31 6.61 13.83 21.14
N VAL A 32 6.11 15.07 21.18
CA VAL A 32 6.87 16.21 21.74
C VAL A 32 7.15 16.00 23.23
N TRP A 33 6.15 15.61 24.01
CA TRP A 33 6.33 15.33 25.43
C TRP A 33 7.22 14.11 25.68
N THR A 34 7.10 13.06 24.87
CA THR A 34 7.98 11.89 24.93
C THR A 34 9.41 12.25 24.58
N ALA A 35 9.64 13.08 23.55
CA ALA A 35 10.97 13.56 23.20
C ALA A 35 11.59 14.39 24.32
N LEU A 36 10.82 15.31 24.93
CA LEU A 36 11.27 16.08 26.08
C LEU A 36 11.62 15.17 27.27
N ALA A 37 10.77 14.19 27.57
CA ALA A 37 11.01 13.22 28.64
C ALA A 37 12.27 12.38 28.37
N LEU A 38 12.52 11.98 27.12
CA LEU A 38 13.74 11.28 26.72
C LEU A 38 14.99 12.14 26.93
N ILE A 39 14.94 13.44 26.61
CA ILE A 39 16.06 14.36 26.85
C ILE A 39 16.38 14.42 28.36
N VAL A 40 15.36 14.62 29.20
CA VAL A 40 15.55 14.67 30.67
C VAL A 40 16.08 13.34 31.19
N LEU A 41 15.58 12.21 30.68
CA LEU A 41 16.05 10.88 31.03
C LEU A 41 17.53 10.68 30.65
N LEU A 42 17.97 11.13 29.47
CA LEU A 42 19.37 11.08 29.05
C LEU A 42 20.27 11.92 29.96
N ILE A 43 19.85 13.15 30.28
CA ILE A 43 20.58 14.02 31.22
C ILE A 43 20.70 13.35 32.59
N GLY A 44 19.60 12.79 33.09
CA GLY A 44 19.57 12.02 34.34
C GLY A 44 20.50 10.82 34.30
N LEU A 45 20.55 10.09 33.18
CA LEU A 45 21.43 8.93 33.01
C LEU A 45 22.91 9.33 33.02
N ILE A 46 23.26 10.46 32.41
CA ILE A 46 24.60 11.03 32.44
C ILE A 46 24.98 11.44 33.87
N ALA A 47 24.10 12.19 34.55
CA ALA A 47 24.32 12.60 35.93
C ALA A 47 24.48 11.40 36.87
N LEU A 48 23.63 10.37 36.73
CA LEU A 48 23.72 9.12 37.46
C LEU A 48 25.09 8.46 37.25
N ASN A 49 25.58 8.37 36.02
CA ASN A 49 26.90 7.81 35.72
C ASN A 49 28.02 8.58 36.43
N PHE A 50 28.00 9.91 36.38
CA PHE A 50 28.97 10.73 37.10
C PHE A 50 28.89 10.53 38.60
N THR A 51 27.69 10.55 39.19
CA THR A 51 27.50 10.31 40.62
C THR A 51 28.02 8.94 41.03
N LEU A 52 27.70 7.89 40.26
CA LEU A 52 28.15 6.54 40.53
C LEU A 52 29.68 6.44 40.43
N TYR A 53 30.27 7.05 39.40
CA TYR A 53 31.71 7.11 39.24
C TYR A 53 32.39 7.79 40.42
N PHE A 54 31.90 8.98 40.81
CA PHE A 54 32.46 9.72 41.95
C PHE A 54 32.36 8.91 43.23
N TYR A 55 31.22 8.25 43.47
CA TYR A 55 31.03 7.38 44.63
C TYR A 55 32.02 6.20 44.63
N LEU A 56 32.15 5.48 43.50
CA LEU A 56 33.10 4.36 43.39
C LEU A 56 34.55 4.83 43.55
N SER A 57 34.89 5.99 43.01
CA SER A 57 36.24 6.56 43.09
C SER A 57 36.68 6.94 44.50
N GLN A 58 35.76 7.02 45.47
CA GLN A 58 36.12 7.21 46.88
C GLN A 58 36.69 5.94 47.53
N THR A 59 36.33 4.77 47.02
CA THR A 59 36.73 3.47 47.61
C THR A 59 37.71 2.72 46.72
N PHE A 60 37.64 2.89 45.40
CA PHE A 60 38.44 2.16 44.42
C PHE A 60 39.36 3.08 43.61
N SER A 61 40.36 2.50 42.97
CA SER A 61 41.22 3.21 42.02
C SER A 61 40.42 3.68 40.81
N GLN A 62 40.90 4.74 40.15
CA GLN A 62 40.22 5.36 39.01
C GLN A 62 39.90 4.36 37.89
N VAL A 63 40.85 3.46 37.60
CA VAL A 63 40.70 2.41 36.59
C VAL A 63 39.63 1.38 37.00
N ALA A 64 39.63 0.95 38.26
CA ALA A 64 38.65 -0.01 38.77
C ALA A 64 37.23 0.57 38.75
N SER A 65 37.07 1.83 39.16
CA SER A 65 35.78 2.54 39.11
C SER A 65 35.22 2.64 37.70
N SER A 66 36.06 3.02 36.73
CA SER A 66 35.67 3.05 35.32
C SER A 66 35.29 1.67 34.80
N ALA A 67 36.05 0.62 35.14
CA ALA A 67 35.76 -0.75 34.69
C ALA A 67 34.40 -1.25 35.22
N ILE A 68 34.10 -1.02 36.50
CA ILE A 68 32.81 -1.40 37.09
C ILE A 68 31.68 -0.61 36.43
N LEU A 69 31.86 0.70 36.23
CA LEU A 69 30.84 1.53 35.58
C LEU A 69 30.56 1.09 34.14
N THR A 70 31.60 0.75 33.37
CA THR A 70 31.45 0.18 32.03
C THR A 70 30.63 -1.10 32.05
N LEU A 71 30.89 -1.99 33.02
CA LEU A 71 30.15 -3.25 33.15
C LEU A 71 28.67 -3.01 33.47
N ILE A 72 28.37 -2.05 34.35
CA ILE A 72 26.99 -1.62 34.64
C ILE A 72 26.31 -1.06 33.39
N ASN A 73 27.00 -0.24 32.59
CA ASN A 73 26.44 0.32 31.36
C ASN A 73 26.18 -0.75 30.30
N PHE A 74 27.02 -1.79 30.19
CA PHE A 74 26.74 -2.93 29.32
C PHE A 74 25.50 -3.71 29.75
N ILE A 75 25.29 -3.90 31.06
CA ILE A 75 24.07 -4.52 31.58
C ILE A 75 22.85 -3.68 31.21
N ASN A 76 22.89 -2.36 31.42
CA ASN A 76 21.81 -1.45 31.04
C ASN A 76 21.52 -1.49 29.54
N ALA A 77 22.56 -1.48 28.69
CA ALA A 77 22.42 -1.62 27.25
C ALA A 77 21.77 -2.95 26.85
N GLY A 78 22.16 -4.06 27.49
CA GLY A 78 21.54 -5.37 27.29
C GLY A 78 20.05 -5.37 27.62
N ILE A 79 19.66 -4.74 28.73
CA ILE A 79 18.25 -4.58 29.12
C ILE A 79 17.48 -3.76 28.09
N PHE A 80 18.01 -2.61 27.65
CA PHE A 80 17.35 -1.78 26.64
C PHE A 80 17.21 -2.50 25.30
N PHE A 81 18.25 -3.22 24.87
CA PHE A 81 18.19 -4.03 23.65
C PHE A 81 17.12 -5.11 23.75
N TRP A 82 17.04 -5.81 24.89
CA TRP A 82 16.02 -6.83 25.12
C TRP A 82 14.59 -6.24 25.10
N VAL A 83 14.37 -5.10 25.75
CA VAL A 83 13.06 -4.41 25.71
C VAL A 83 12.72 -3.94 24.30
N ALA A 84 13.68 -3.35 23.59
CA ALA A 84 13.49 -2.89 22.22
C ALA A 84 13.17 -4.05 21.27
N SER A 85 13.82 -5.20 21.43
CA SER A 85 13.58 -6.41 20.61
C SER A 85 12.17 -6.98 20.75
N LYS A 86 11.46 -6.63 21.82
CA LYS A 86 10.09 -7.06 22.08
C LYS A 86 9.01 -6.11 21.57
N GLN A 87 9.37 -4.95 21.03
CA GLN A 87 8.37 -4.03 20.46
C GLN A 87 7.90 -4.57 19.11
N THR A 88 6.63 -4.97 19.03
CA THR A 88 5.97 -5.38 17.79
C THR A 88 5.57 -4.16 16.96
N THR A 89 5.52 -4.34 15.63
CA THR A 89 5.07 -3.31 14.69
C THR A 89 3.66 -2.85 15.09
N GLY A 90 3.48 -1.54 15.29
CA GLY A 90 2.26 -0.96 15.85
C GLY A 90 1.02 -1.17 14.97
N SER A 91 -0.15 -0.81 15.52
CA SER A 91 -1.47 -0.92 14.84
C SER A 91 -1.48 -0.33 13.42
N GLU A 92 -0.64 0.67 13.15
CA GLU A 92 -0.46 1.27 11.82
C GLU A 92 0.01 0.26 10.77
N ALA A 93 0.88 -0.69 11.13
CA ALA A 93 1.32 -1.74 10.20
C ALA A 93 0.20 -2.74 9.90
N GLN A 94 -0.64 -3.07 10.89
CA GLN A 94 -1.82 -3.92 10.68
C GLN A 94 -2.84 -3.21 9.78
N THR A 95 -3.09 -1.92 9.97
CA THR A 95 -3.99 -1.15 9.09
C THR A 95 -3.45 -1.04 7.67
N ILE A 96 -2.13 -0.87 7.49
CA ILE A 96 -1.50 -0.87 6.16
C ILE A 96 -1.63 -2.24 5.49
N GLU A 97 -1.48 -3.32 6.25
CA GLU A 97 -1.69 -4.69 5.79
C GLU A 97 -3.14 -4.92 5.36
N GLU A 98 -4.12 -4.48 6.16
CA GLU A 98 -5.55 -4.53 5.82
C GLU A 98 -5.89 -3.73 4.55
N ILE A 99 -5.35 -2.52 4.40
CA ILE A 99 -5.55 -1.69 3.20
C ILE A 99 -4.94 -2.35 1.97
N ARG A 100 -3.72 -2.90 2.09
CA ARG A 100 -3.04 -3.62 1.01
C ARG A 100 -3.87 -4.83 0.59
N ASP A 101 -4.35 -5.61 1.55
CA ASP A 101 -5.10 -6.83 1.28
C ASP A 101 -6.49 -6.52 0.68
N PHE A 102 -7.14 -5.45 1.13
CA PHE A 102 -8.36 -4.92 0.53
C PHE A 102 -8.15 -4.45 -0.91
N ALA A 103 -7.05 -3.72 -1.17
CA ALA A 103 -6.68 -3.29 -2.51
C ALA A 103 -6.38 -4.50 -3.42
N TRP A 104 -5.66 -5.51 -2.92
CA TRP A 104 -5.40 -6.74 -3.66
C TRP A 104 -6.66 -7.51 -4.02
N LYS A 105 -7.62 -7.58 -3.08
CA LYS A 105 -8.89 -8.24 -3.31
C LYS A 105 -9.71 -7.56 -4.40
N GLN A 106 -9.73 -6.22 -4.42
CA GLN A 106 -10.37 -5.44 -5.48
C GLN A 106 -9.71 -5.65 -6.84
N VAL A 107 -8.38 -5.51 -6.91
CA VAL A 107 -7.63 -5.72 -8.15
C VAL A 107 -7.83 -7.14 -8.69
N SER A 108 -7.86 -8.15 -7.82
CA SER A 108 -8.10 -9.53 -8.25
C SER A 108 -9.51 -9.73 -8.82
N SER A 109 -10.52 -9.13 -8.19
CA SER A 109 -11.90 -9.14 -8.68
C SER A 109 -12.01 -8.48 -10.06
N ASP A 110 -11.40 -7.31 -10.24
CA ASP A 110 -11.41 -6.57 -11.51
C ASP A 110 -10.68 -7.34 -12.62
N VAL A 111 -9.61 -8.06 -12.28
CA VAL A 111 -8.85 -8.90 -13.22
C VAL A 111 -9.66 -10.11 -13.68
N ASP A 112 -10.44 -10.73 -12.78
CA ASP A 112 -11.27 -11.88 -13.15
C ASP A 112 -12.47 -11.47 -14.02
N GLU A 113 -13.07 -10.31 -13.74
CA GLU A 113 -14.13 -9.72 -14.59
C GLU A 113 -13.57 -9.28 -15.97
N ALA A 114 -12.33 -8.76 -16.01
CA ALA A 114 -11.63 -8.46 -17.26
C ALA A 114 -11.30 -9.72 -18.08
N LYS A 115 -10.96 -10.84 -17.43
CA LYS A 115 -10.74 -12.13 -18.14
C LYS A 115 -12.03 -12.67 -18.72
N GLU A 116 -13.14 -12.57 -17.99
CA GLU A 116 -14.45 -13.02 -18.46
C GLU A 116 -14.90 -12.22 -19.68
N SER A 117 -14.81 -10.89 -19.62
CA SER A 117 -15.13 -10.02 -20.76
C SER A 117 -14.22 -10.24 -21.99
N VAL A 118 -12.93 -10.54 -21.80
CA VAL A 118 -12.01 -10.92 -22.89
C VAL A 118 -12.36 -12.29 -23.48
N ALA A 119 -12.75 -13.26 -22.66
CA ALA A 119 -13.18 -14.59 -23.11
C ALA A 119 -14.47 -14.50 -23.94
N GLU A 120 -15.45 -13.71 -23.48
CA GLU A 120 -16.67 -13.44 -24.24
C GLU A 120 -16.37 -12.72 -25.57
N PHE A 121 -15.49 -11.72 -25.55
CA PHE A 121 -15.11 -10.98 -26.76
C PHE A 121 -14.43 -11.92 -27.78
N LYS A 122 -13.55 -12.82 -27.32
CA LYS A 122 -12.93 -13.84 -28.16
C LYS A 122 -13.97 -14.77 -28.78
N GLN A 123 -14.95 -15.25 -28.00
CA GLN A 123 -16.04 -16.08 -28.54
C GLN A 123 -16.88 -15.32 -29.57
N LYS A 124 -17.21 -14.05 -29.30
CA LYS A 124 -17.94 -13.17 -30.24
C LYS A 124 -17.16 -13.02 -31.56
N ILE A 125 -15.84 -12.82 -31.52
CA ILE A 125 -15.00 -12.77 -32.73
C ILE A 125 -14.96 -14.11 -33.47
N VAL A 126 -14.83 -15.23 -32.76
CA VAL A 126 -14.82 -16.57 -33.38
C VAL A 126 -16.11 -16.83 -34.15
N ASN A 127 -17.25 -16.45 -33.58
CA ASN A 127 -18.56 -16.58 -34.22
C ASN A 127 -18.74 -15.64 -35.44
N ILE A 128 -18.17 -14.43 -35.38
CA ILE A 128 -18.15 -13.52 -36.55
C ILE A 128 -17.27 -14.10 -37.66
N LYS A 129 -16.11 -14.68 -37.31
CA LYS A 129 -15.21 -15.29 -38.28
C LYS A 129 -15.87 -16.49 -38.96
N SER A 130 -16.56 -17.37 -38.22
CA SER A 130 -17.28 -18.49 -38.82
C SER A 130 -18.40 -18.03 -39.73
N ASN A 131 -19.12 -16.95 -39.38
CA ASN A 131 -20.15 -16.37 -40.24
C ASN A 131 -19.56 -15.76 -41.51
N ILE A 132 -18.44 -15.05 -41.42
CA ILE A 132 -17.73 -14.50 -42.59
C ILE A 132 -17.16 -15.62 -43.47
N ASP A 133 -16.59 -16.66 -42.87
CA ASP A 133 -16.07 -17.82 -43.60
C ASP A 133 -17.21 -18.60 -44.29
N SER A 134 -18.40 -18.69 -43.67
CA SER A 134 -19.59 -19.24 -44.33
C SER A 134 -20.11 -18.33 -45.45
N PHE A 135 -20.10 -17.01 -45.28
CA PHE A 135 -20.42 -16.05 -46.35
C PHE A 135 -19.40 -16.07 -47.50
N ARG A 136 -18.15 -16.44 -47.21
CA ARG A 136 -17.07 -16.57 -48.21
C ARG A 136 -17.11 -17.91 -48.94
N ASN A 137 -17.44 -19.00 -48.26
CA ASN A 137 -17.60 -20.32 -48.87
C ASN A 137 -18.90 -20.45 -49.67
N ASP A 138 -19.91 -19.63 -49.37
CA ASP A 138 -21.07 -19.45 -50.23
C ASP A 138 -20.67 -18.59 -51.44
N SER A 139 -20.02 -19.25 -52.41
CA SER A 139 -19.50 -18.71 -53.68
C SER A 139 -20.55 -18.01 -54.57
N PHE A 140 -21.79 -17.89 -54.10
CA PHE A 140 -22.94 -17.29 -54.78
C PHE A 140 -23.09 -15.78 -54.57
N GLY A 141 -22.58 -15.19 -53.48
CA GLY A 141 -22.77 -13.76 -53.19
C GLY A 141 -21.74 -12.83 -53.84
N PHE A 142 -20.44 -13.12 -53.65
CA PHE A 142 -19.36 -12.24 -54.11
C PHE A 142 -19.11 -12.33 -55.62
N LYS A 143 -19.31 -13.50 -56.26
CA LYS A 143 -19.19 -13.63 -57.72
C LYS A 143 -20.22 -12.81 -58.49
N ASN A 144 -21.40 -12.57 -57.89
CA ASN A 144 -22.46 -11.77 -58.49
C ASN A 144 -22.29 -10.26 -58.27
N LEU A 145 -21.44 -9.84 -57.33
CA LEU A 145 -21.13 -8.42 -57.09
C LEU A 145 -20.02 -7.89 -57.98
N VAL A 146 -19.08 -8.74 -58.42
CA VAL A 146 -18.02 -8.38 -59.38
C VAL A 146 -18.59 -7.74 -60.65
N PRO A 147 -19.56 -8.35 -61.36
CA PRO A 147 -20.13 -7.72 -62.54
C PRO A 147 -20.85 -6.41 -62.20
N ILE A 148 -21.59 -6.30 -61.10
CA ILE A 148 -22.32 -5.08 -60.72
C ILE A 148 -21.36 -3.91 -60.47
N VAL A 149 -20.25 -4.15 -59.77
CA VAL A 149 -19.22 -3.12 -59.54
C VAL A 149 -18.59 -2.70 -60.87
N THR A 150 -18.31 -3.64 -61.79
CA THR A 150 -17.77 -3.28 -63.11
C THR A 150 -18.79 -2.53 -63.97
N THR A 151 -20.09 -2.89 -63.96
CA THR A 151 -21.12 -2.18 -64.72
C THR A 151 -21.34 -0.77 -64.16
N LEU A 152 -21.27 -0.58 -62.84
CA LEU A 152 -21.36 0.75 -62.23
C LEU A 152 -20.13 1.61 -62.55
N ILE A 153 -18.93 1.01 -62.60
CA ILE A 153 -17.70 1.71 -63.02
C ILE A 153 -17.74 2.08 -64.50
N ASP A 154 -18.23 1.18 -65.37
CA ASP A 154 -18.34 1.43 -66.81
C ASP A 154 -19.47 2.41 -67.16
N LEU A 155 -20.57 2.42 -66.39
CA LEU A 155 -21.63 3.44 -66.51
C LEU A 155 -21.15 4.83 -66.11
N ASN A 156 -20.24 4.93 -65.13
CA ASN A 156 -19.64 6.22 -64.75
C ASN A 156 -18.54 6.68 -65.72
N LYS A 157 -17.93 5.78 -66.50
CA LYS A 157 -16.96 6.14 -67.55
C LYS A 157 -17.60 6.54 -68.88
N LYS A 158 -18.90 6.30 -69.06
CA LYS A 158 -19.65 6.62 -70.30
C LYS A 158 -20.45 7.92 -70.24
N LYS A 159 -20.30 8.70 -69.16
CA LYS A 159 -20.84 10.05 -69.00
C LYS A 159 -19.67 11.04 -68.93
#